data_AF-A0A9N8KQW4-F1
#
_entry.id   AF-A0A9N8KQW4-F1
#
_cell.length_a   1.000
_cell.length_b   1.000
_cell.length_c   1.000
_cell.angle_alpha   90.00
_cell.angle_beta   90.00
_cell.angle_gamma   90.00
#
_symmetry.space_group_name_H-M   'P 1'
#
loop_
_entity.id
_entity.type
_entity.pdbx_description
1 polymer ?
#
loop_
_entity_poly.entity_id
_entity_poly.type
_entity_poly.pdbx_seq_one_letter_code
_entity_poly.pdbx_strand_id
1 'polypeptide(L)'
;MVLSTKIPTRFAPLLHIRHCSRPHATCIQETPVDQVDFDLIQHQLNLKSPVDTLRSLLLNDTRSLFRQMHLRSVVKEALKVDFPINGQMLDPHEFRQHMAVKTAYKFRRRILREQFLRCQTIQDLMRVLAVALQRKETTHDLVDMDLCIVRALYRARDNTTDLKIFGAITTIISRFRKENLPITRQLLAVGIKFAARSRSLPGMKRYLKLHRELGFPIAKTLFRAIIAKFSVGSNGYGEIRNGRWSRRDLLQVLLGFEDTAPEDQHHLGLFLDRNEWTQLFGWIVVLSRCKASDELWKEWLLWQENPLRLKTGKVASLYSESKLRGDYSFIEMMADAGDSRRAWNMLGASGIPFKDCRSRLRRTLLRDIQYATVWDDQMSLDLLEQYDFELKKVENALGVEWISLGNDQGYHKPTESMQESLEALSSPFFKLEPDFGYPHDLSAEEIKKQNEEMMLHVEDTSIYLPKTARRPKKRD
;
A
#
# COMPACT_ATOMS: atom_id res chain seq x y z
N MET A 1 1.87 -45.82 -17.33
CA MET A 1 2.05 -46.23 -18.75
C MET A 1 0.80 -45.78 -19.50
N VAL A 2 0.88 -44.70 -20.28
CA VAL A 2 1.22 -44.68 -21.72
C VAL A 2 0.05 -45.19 -22.59
N LEU A 3 -0.71 -44.20 -23.07
CA LEU A 3 -1.06 -43.92 -24.47
C LEU A 3 -1.83 -44.95 -25.33
N SER A 4 -2.92 -44.41 -25.90
CA SER A 4 -3.10 -44.19 -27.35
C SER A 4 -3.66 -45.32 -28.22
N THR A 5 -4.66 -44.96 -29.03
CA THR A 5 -4.70 -44.96 -30.52
C THR A 5 -6.12 -45.34 -30.98
N LYS A 6 -6.88 -44.47 -31.66
CA LYS A 6 -6.84 -43.96 -33.05
C LYS A 6 -7.98 -44.55 -33.89
N ILE A 7 -8.57 -43.64 -34.65
CA ILE A 7 -9.60 -43.73 -35.70
C ILE A 7 -9.02 -44.37 -36.98
N PRO A 8 -9.85 -44.87 -37.92
CA PRO A 8 -9.96 -44.24 -39.27
C PRO A 8 -11.41 -44.29 -39.84
N THR A 9 -12.06 -43.19 -40.25
CA THR A 9 -12.16 -42.59 -41.61
C THR A 9 -12.42 -43.53 -42.79
N ARG A 10 -13.48 -43.29 -43.60
CA ARG A 10 -13.40 -42.63 -44.93
C ARG A 10 -14.69 -42.74 -45.80
N PHE A 11 -14.88 -41.66 -46.60
CA PHE A 11 -15.46 -41.52 -47.95
C PHE A 11 -16.84 -40.83 -48.18
N ALA A 12 -16.79 -39.92 -49.15
CA ALA A 12 -17.64 -38.78 -49.56
C ALA A 12 -18.60 -39.21 -50.74
N PRO A 13 -19.24 -38.36 -51.62
CA PRO A 13 -18.90 -36.97 -52.02
C PRO A 13 -20.04 -35.97 -52.44
N LEU A 14 -19.69 -34.66 -52.37
CA LEU A 14 -19.78 -33.54 -53.35
C LEU A 14 -20.99 -33.25 -54.31
N LEU A 15 -21.35 -31.94 -54.29
CA LEU A 15 -21.57 -30.95 -55.39
C LEU A 15 -22.98 -30.48 -55.85
N HIS A 16 -23.17 -29.16 -55.68
CA HIS A 16 -23.88 -28.11 -56.44
C HIS A 16 -25.37 -28.23 -56.82
N ILE A 17 -26.16 -27.20 -56.42
CA ILE A 17 -26.88 -26.25 -57.31
C ILE A 17 -27.29 -25.01 -56.49
N ARG A 18 -27.02 -23.82 -57.03
CA ARG A 18 -27.58 -22.53 -56.57
C ARG A 18 -29.04 -22.42 -57.03
N HIS A 19 -29.95 -21.99 -56.17
CA HIS A 19 -31.09 -21.18 -56.59
C HIS A 19 -31.54 -20.23 -55.48
N CYS A 20 -31.55 -18.94 -55.82
CA CYS A 20 -32.16 -17.88 -55.03
C CYS A 20 -33.67 -18.09 -54.93
N SER A 21 -34.23 -18.00 -53.73
CA SER A 21 -35.51 -17.32 -53.48
C SER A 21 -35.71 -17.16 -51.98
N ARG A 22 -35.94 -15.90 -51.56
CA ARG A 22 -36.30 -15.53 -50.20
C ARG A 22 -37.61 -16.23 -49.79
N PRO A 23 -37.74 -16.64 -48.51
CA PRO A 23 -38.99 -16.50 -47.80
C PRO A 23 -38.85 -15.38 -46.75
N HIS A 24 -39.91 -14.60 -46.66
CA HIS A 24 -40.03 -13.35 -45.93
C HIS A 24 -39.58 -13.42 -44.46
N ALA A 25 -38.80 -12.42 -44.07
CA ALA A 25 -38.66 -12.01 -42.69
C ALA A 25 -40.04 -11.60 -42.14
N THR A 26 -40.62 -12.40 -41.26
CA THR A 26 -41.52 -11.86 -40.23
C THR A 26 -40.61 -11.25 -39.16
N CYS A 27 -40.31 -9.98 -39.37
CA CYS A 27 -39.73 -9.14 -38.34
C CYS A 27 -40.79 -8.99 -37.25
N ILE A 28 -40.78 -9.87 -36.24
CA ILE A 28 -41.32 -9.50 -34.94
C ILE A 28 -40.26 -8.58 -34.36
N GLN A 29 -40.35 -7.28 -34.68
CA GLN A 29 -39.71 -6.28 -33.85
C GLN A 29 -40.37 -6.39 -32.48
N GLU A 30 -39.66 -6.97 -31.52
CA GLU A 30 -39.97 -6.77 -30.12
C GLU A 30 -39.88 -5.26 -29.87
N THR A 31 -41.04 -4.62 -29.73
CA THR A 31 -41.12 -3.22 -29.34
C THR A 31 -40.44 -3.09 -27.98
N PRO A 32 -39.54 -2.10 -27.78
CA PRO A 32 -38.99 -1.83 -26.46
C PRO A 32 -40.17 -1.55 -25.53
N VAL A 33 -40.28 -2.31 -24.44
CA VAL A 33 -41.32 -2.10 -23.43
C VAL A 33 -41.08 -0.71 -22.84
N ASP A 34 -42.05 0.19 -23.00
CA ASP A 34 -41.98 1.54 -22.44
C ASP A 34 -41.82 1.47 -20.91
N GLN A 35 -41.10 2.43 -20.34
CA GLN A 35 -40.76 2.45 -18.91
C GLN A 35 -42.02 2.42 -18.00
N VAL A 36 -43.14 2.96 -18.51
CA VAL A 36 -44.47 2.92 -17.88
C VAL A 36 -45.07 1.51 -17.90
N ASP A 37 -44.91 0.78 -19.01
CA ASP A 37 -45.40 -0.60 -19.16
C ASP A 37 -44.59 -1.58 -18.30
N PHE A 38 -43.28 -1.37 -18.18
CA PHE A 38 -42.44 -2.19 -17.31
C PHE A 38 -42.80 -2.03 -15.83
N ASP A 39 -43.00 -0.79 -15.36
CA ASP A 39 -43.42 -0.52 -13.98
C ASP A 39 -44.82 -1.08 -13.69
N LEU A 40 -45.73 -1.04 -14.68
CA LEU A 40 -47.06 -1.64 -14.59
C LEU A 40 -46.98 -3.19 -14.48
N ILE A 41 -46.15 -3.82 -15.31
CA ILE A 41 -45.93 -5.28 -15.29
C ILE A 41 -45.30 -5.70 -13.95
N GLN A 42 -44.32 -4.95 -13.45
CA GLN A 42 -43.67 -5.23 -12.16
C GLN A 42 -44.64 -5.02 -10.99
N HIS A 43 -45.50 -3.99 -11.04
CA HIS A 43 -46.56 -3.77 -10.06
C HIS A 43 -47.57 -4.93 -10.05
N GLN A 44 -48.00 -5.41 -11.22
CA GLN A 44 -48.91 -6.57 -11.34
C GLN A 44 -48.29 -7.85 -10.76
N LEU A 45 -46.98 -8.03 -10.90
CA LEU A 45 -46.25 -9.15 -10.28
C LEU A 45 -46.14 -9.01 -8.75
N ASN A 46 -45.96 -7.79 -8.24
CA ASN A 46 -45.83 -7.52 -6.80
C ASN A 46 -47.17 -7.61 -6.05
N LEU A 47 -48.30 -7.35 -6.72
CA LEU A 47 -49.65 -7.48 -6.15
C LEU A 47 -50.07 -8.93 -5.90
N LYS A 48 -49.43 -9.90 -6.55
CA LYS A 48 -49.81 -11.32 -6.45
C LYS A 48 -49.06 -11.99 -5.30
N SER A 49 -49.80 -12.38 -4.27
CA SER A 49 -49.28 -13.05 -3.08
C SER A 49 -48.84 -14.49 -3.39
N PRO A 50 -47.89 -15.06 -2.62
CA PRO A 50 -47.63 -16.50 -2.62
C PRO A 50 -48.90 -17.34 -2.43
N VAL A 51 -49.89 -16.82 -1.68
CA VAL A 51 -51.20 -17.45 -1.45
C VAL A 51 -52.03 -17.49 -2.73
N ASP A 52 -52.00 -16.44 -3.56
CA ASP A 52 -52.71 -16.41 -4.84
C ASP A 52 -52.12 -17.40 -5.84
N THR A 53 -50.81 -17.57 -5.81
CA THR A 53 -50.09 -18.54 -6.67
C THR A 53 -50.43 -19.98 -6.25
N LEU A 54 -50.54 -20.21 -4.94
CA LEU A 54 -50.94 -21.50 -4.38
C LEU A 54 -52.42 -21.81 -4.64
N ARG A 55 -53.29 -20.80 -4.56
CA ARG A 55 -54.70 -20.90 -4.97
C ARG A 55 -54.86 -21.26 -6.45
N SER A 56 -54.09 -20.62 -7.34
CA SER A 56 -54.10 -20.94 -8.77
C SER A 56 -53.62 -22.37 -9.06
N LEU A 57 -52.64 -22.87 -8.30
CA LEU A 57 -52.18 -24.26 -8.39
C LEU A 57 -53.24 -25.26 -7.91
N LEU A 58 -53.89 -24.97 -6.77
CA LEU A 58 -54.95 -25.84 -6.22
C LEU A 58 -56.22 -25.85 -7.09
N LEU A 59 -56.52 -24.75 -7.76
CA LEU A 59 -57.66 -24.64 -8.68
C LEU A 59 -57.35 -25.07 -10.11
N ASN A 60 -56.14 -25.57 -10.39
CA ASN A 60 -55.69 -25.96 -11.73
C ASN A 60 -55.84 -24.84 -12.78
N ASP A 61 -55.80 -23.57 -12.36
CA ASP A 61 -55.87 -22.42 -13.28
C ASP A 61 -54.51 -22.15 -13.91
N THR A 62 -54.18 -22.98 -14.90
CA THR A 62 -52.94 -22.93 -15.66
C THR A 62 -52.76 -21.61 -16.41
N ARG A 63 -53.83 -20.94 -16.84
CA ARG A 63 -53.75 -19.67 -17.58
C ARG A 63 -53.16 -18.55 -16.71
N SER A 64 -53.57 -18.49 -15.45
CA SER A 64 -53.04 -17.50 -14.51
C SER A 64 -51.55 -17.70 -14.21
N LEU A 65 -51.10 -18.96 -14.15
CA LEU A 65 -49.71 -19.36 -13.93
C LEU A 65 -48.84 -19.12 -15.17
N PHE A 66 -49.32 -19.48 -16.36
CA PHE A 66 -48.64 -19.19 -17.63
C PHE A 66 -48.48 -17.68 -17.85
N ARG A 67 -49.52 -16.89 -17.53
CA ARG A 67 -49.42 -15.42 -17.60
C ARG A 67 -48.40 -14.86 -16.61
N GLN A 68 -48.32 -15.39 -15.39
CA GLN A 68 -47.26 -15.01 -14.44
C GLN A 68 -45.86 -15.41 -14.94
N MET A 69 -45.70 -16.62 -15.47
CA MET A 69 -44.42 -17.07 -16.01
C MET A 69 -43.98 -16.24 -17.21
N HIS A 70 -44.91 -15.90 -18.10
CA HIS A 70 -44.65 -15.04 -19.25
C HIS A 70 -44.28 -13.62 -18.83
N LEU A 71 -45.04 -12.99 -17.91
CA LEU A 71 -44.67 -11.66 -17.38
C LEU A 71 -43.31 -11.69 -16.68
N ARG A 72 -42.98 -12.77 -15.95
CA ARG A 72 -41.64 -12.97 -15.38
C ARG A 72 -40.57 -13.17 -16.45
N SER A 73 -40.87 -13.83 -17.57
CA SER A 73 -39.93 -13.99 -18.69
C SER A 73 -39.71 -12.67 -19.40
N VAL A 74 -40.76 -11.89 -19.69
CA VAL A 74 -40.69 -10.55 -20.27
C VAL A 74 -39.87 -9.61 -19.38
N VAL A 75 -40.09 -9.64 -18.07
CA VAL A 75 -39.25 -8.89 -17.11
C VAL A 75 -37.81 -9.40 -17.16
N LYS A 76 -37.57 -10.71 -17.24
CA LYS A 76 -36.22 -11.28 -17.33
C LYS A 76 -35.51 -10.94 -18.64
N GLU A 77 -36.24 -10.85 -19.76
CA GLU A 77 -35.76 -10.44 -21.08
C GLU A 77 -35.42 -8.95 -21.09
N ALA A 78 -36.32 -8.10 -20.58
CA ALA A 78 -36.10 -6.66 -20.45
C ALA A 78 -35.00 -6.30 -19.43
N LEU A 79 -34.74 -7.19 -18.46
CA LEU A 79 -33.62 -7.10 -17.53
C LEU A 79 -32.36 -7.82 -18.02
N LYS A 80 -32.29 -8.32 -19.26
CA LYS A 80 -31.00 -8.66 -19.86
C LYS A 80 -30.29 -7.37 -20.23
N VAL A 81 -29.41 -6.93 -19.32
CA VAL A 81 -28.37 -5.98 -19.67
C VAL A 81 -27.20 -6.79 -20.22
N ASP A 82 -27.08 -6.80 -21.54
CA ASP A 82 -25.89 -7.32 -22.21
C ASP A 82 -24.76 -6.33 -22.01
N PHE A 83 -23.90 -6.62 -21.04
CA PHE A 83 -22.66 -5.87 -20.92
C PHE A 83 -21.82 -6.13 -22.18
N PRO A 84 -21.29 -5.10 -22.83
CA PRO A 84 -20.49 -5.29 -24.04
C PRO A 84 -19.34 -6.26 -23.76
N ILE A 85 -19.16 -7.22 -24.67
CA ILE A 85 -18.20 -8.34 -24.58
C ILE A 85 -16.76 -7.81 -24.42
N ASN A 86 -16.49 -6.59 -24.86
CA ASN A 86 -15.18 -5.94 -24.84
C ASN A 86 -14.80 -5.26 -23.51
N GLY A 87 -15.49 -5.56 -22.41
CA GLY A 87 -15.15 -5.00 -21.09
C GLY A 87 -15.51 -3.52 -20.88
N GLN A 88 -16.25 -2.90 -21.82
CA GLN A 88 -16.67 -1.50 -21.74
C GLN A 88 -17.75 -1.26 -20.67
N MET A 89 -17.71 -0.09 -20.05
CA MET A 89 -18.76 0.39 -19.13
C MET A 89 -20.04 0.74 -19.90
N LEU A 90 -21.17 0.84 -19.19
CA LEU A 90 -22.39 1.35 -19.82
C LEU A 90 -22.27 2.87 -19.96
N ASP A 91 -22.98 3.44 -20.94
CA ASP A 91 -23.05 4.89 -21.06
C ASP A 91 -23.66 5.51 -19.79
N PRO A 92 -23.22 6.70 -19.33
CA PRO A 92 -23.76 7.32 -18.13
C PRO A 92 -25.28 7.57 -18.15
N HIS A 93 -25.87 7.75 -19.33
CA HIS A 93 -27.32 7.90 -19.48
C HIS A 93 -28.02 6.56 -19.32
N GLU A 94 -27.56 5.53 -20.02
CA GLU A 94 -28.09 4.15 -19.92
C GLU A 94 -27.97 3.61 -18.49
N PHE A 95 -26.82 3.82 -17.85
CA PHE A 95 -26.61 3.40 -16.48
C PHE A 95 -27.61 4.08 -15.52
N ARG A 96 -27.84 5.39 -15.68
CA ARG A 96 -28.86 6.12 -14.90
C ARG A 96 -30.26 5.57 -15.13
N GLN A 97 -30.62 5.25 -16.37
CA GLN A 97 -31.93 4.66 -16.69
C GLN A 97 -32.10 3.28 -16.05
N HIS A 98 -31.11 2.40 -16.12
CA HIS A 98 -31.20 1.07 -15.50
C HIS A 98 -31.24 1.14 -13.97
N MET A 99 -30.49 2.05 -13.36
CA MET A 99 -30.53 2.27 -11.91
C MET A 99 -31.84 2.94 -11.46
N ALA A 100 -32.56 3.58 -12.40
CA ALA A 100 -33.83 4.23 -12.12
C ALA A 100 -35.03 3.28 -12.07
N VAL A 101 -34.91 2.07 -12.60
CA VAL A 101 -36.02 1.12 -12.67
C VAL A 101 -36.31 0.54 -11.28
N LYS A 102 -37.58 0.50 -10.86
CA LYS A 102 -38.04 -0.12 -9.61
C LYS A 102 -37.99 -1.65 -9.68
N THR A 103 -36.79 -2.19 -9.86
CA THR A 103 -36.51 -3.62 -10.02
C THR A 103 -36.06 -4.29 -8.73
N ALA A 104 -35.96 -5.62 -8.74
CA ALA A 104 -35.45 -6.39 -7.63
C ALA A 104 -34.00 -5.99 -7.27
N TYR A 105 -33.69 -5.87 -5.98
CA TYR A 105 -32.37 -5.45 -5.46
C TYR A 105 -31.19 -6.22 -6.09
N LYS A 106 -31.36 -7.52 -6.38
CA LYS A 106 -30.34 -8.38 -6.99
C LYS A 106 -29.87 -7.86 -8.34
N PHE A 107 -30.79 -7.28 -9.12
CA PHE A 107 -30.50 -6.76 -10.45
C PHE A 107 -29.66 -5.49 -10.36
N ARG A 108 -30.09 -4.49 -9.58
CA ARG A 108 -29.33 -3.25 -9.37
C ARG A 108 -27.93 -3.51 -8.82
N ARG A 109 -27.82 -4.42 -7.84
CA ARG A 109 -26.53 -4.84 -7.27
C ARG A 109 -25.62 -5.48 -8.32
N ARG A 110 -26.16 -6.32 -9.22
CA ARG A 110 -25.40 -6.89 -10.33
C ARG A 110 -24.87 -5.81 -11.26
N ILE A 111 -25.70 -4.84 -11.64
CA ILE A 111 -25.28 -3.75 -12.52
C ILE A 111 -24.20 -2.89 -11.86
N LEU A 112 -24.41 -2.47 -10.62
CA LEU A 112 -23.42 -1.70 -9.86
C LEU A 112 -22.08 -2.43 -9.78
N ARG A 113 -22.11 -3.72 -9.46
CA ARG A 113 -20.92 -4.57 -9.39
C ARG A 113 -20.18 -4.59 -10.73
N GLU A 114 -20.87 -4.83 -11.84
CA GLU A 114 -20.26 -4.86 -13.16
C GLU A 114 -19.67 -3.50 -13.56
N GLN A 115 -20.36 -2.39 -13.29
CA GLN A 115 -19.82 -1.05 -13.53
C GLN A 115 -18.53 -0.81 -12.74
N PHE A 116 -18.52 -1.10 -11.43
CA PHE A 116 -17.30 -0.97 -10.61
C PHE A 116 -16.17 -1.87 -11.11
N LEU A 117 -16.48 -3.11 -11.51
CA LEU A 117 -15.49 -4.06 -12.02
C LEU A 117 -14.83 -3.60 -13.33
N ARG A 118 -15.49 -2.72 -14.08
CA ARG A 118 -15.01 -2.18 -15.37
C ARG A 118 -14.38 -0.79 -15.24
N CYS A 119 -14.48 -0.11 -14.09
CA CYS A 119 -13.81 1.18 -13.87
C CYS A 119 -12.29 1.08 -14.04
N GLN A 120 -11.73 1.98 -14.86
CA GLN A 120 -10.29 2.10 -15.14
C GLN A 120 -9.70 3.43 -14.66
N THR A 121 -10.53 4.44 -14.41
CA THR A 121 -10.08 5.76 -13.94
C THR A 121 -10.81 6.20 -12.67
N ILE A 122 -10.29 7.22 -11.99
CA ILE A 122 -10.98 7.84 -10.85
C ILE A 122 -12.31 8.45 -11.30
N GLN A 123 -12.36 9.04 -12.49
CA GLN A 123 -13.56 9.69 -12.99
C GLN A 123 -14.69 8.67 -13.20
N ASP A 124 -14.38 7.49 -13.73
CA ASP A 124 -15.34 6.39 -13.87
C ASP A 124 -15.90 5.97 -12.52
N LEU A 125 -15.01 5.74 -11.56
CA LEU A 125 -15.38 5.33 -10.20
C LEU A 125 -16.30 6.36 -9.54
N MET A 126 -15.92 7.64 -9.59
CA MET A 126 -16.71 8.72 -9.00
C MET A 126 -18.05 8.91 -9.70
N ARG A 127 -18.13 8.65 -11.01
CA ARG A 127 -19.38 8.70 -11.76
C ARG A 127 -20.33 7.57 -11.35
N VAL A 128 -19.84 6.34 -11.22
CA VAL A 128 -20.65 5.21 -10.76
C VAL A 128 -21.21 5.48 -9.36
N LEU A 129 -20.36 5.98 -8.46
CA LEU A 129 -20.78 6.40 -7.12
C LEU A 129 -21.81 7.52 -7.16
N ALA A 130 -21.59 8.56 -7.98
CA ALA A 130 -22.51 9.69 -8.07
C ALA A 130 -23.92 9.24 -8.49
N VAL A 131 -24.03 8.34 -9.48
CA VAL A 131 -25.33 7.77 -9.90
C VAL A 131 -25.94 6.91 -8.79
N ALA A 132 -25.15 6.06 -8.13
CA ALA A 132 -25.64 5.24 -7.03
C ALA A 132 -26.15 6.08 -5.85
N LEU A 133 -25.58 7.26 -5.61
CA LEU A 133 -25.97 8.17 -4.54
C LEU A 133 -27.18 9.06 -4.87
N GLN A 134 -27.71 9.02 -6.10
CA GLN A 134 -28.87 9.84 -6.48
C GLN A 134 -30.19 9.38 -5.85
N ARG A 135 -30.30 8.10 -5.46
CA ARG A 135 -31.54 7.50 -4.95
C ARG A 135 -31.27 6.67 -3.71
N LYS A 136 -32.19 6.69 -2.75
CA LYS A 136 -32.02 5.98 -1.47
C LYS A 136 -31.87 4.46 -1.65
N GLU A 137 -32.61 3.87 -2.59
CA GLU A 137 -32.56 2.43 -2.84
C GLU A 137 -31.18 1.99 -3.35
N THR A 138 -30.59 2.79 -4.25
CA THR A 138 -29.29 2.50 -4.87
C THR A 138 -28.13 2.84 -3.93
N THR A 139 -28.31 3.85 -3.06
CA THR A 139 -27.38 4.18 -1.99
C THR A 139 -27.24 3.01 -1.02
N HIS A 140 -28.34 2.34 -0.64
CA HIS A 140 -28.28 1.16 0.23
C HIS A 140 -27.54 -0.01 -0.44
N ASP A 141 -27.67 -0.18 -1.76
CA ASP A 141 -26.96 -1.23 -2.50
C ASP A 141 -25.42 -1.07 -2.44
N LEU A 142 -24.89 0.13 -2.13
CA LEU A 142 -23.46 0.40 -2.00
C LEU A 142 -22.79 -0.25 -0.79
N VAL A 143 -23.54 -0.59 0.26
CA VAL A 143 -23.01 -1.22 1.48
C VAL A 143 -22.23 -2.50 1.15
N ASP A 144 -22.71 -3.22 0.15
CA ASP A 144 -22.19 -4.51 -0.30
C ASP A 144 -21.12 -4.40 -1.41
N MET A 145 -20.75 -3.18 -1.82
CA MET A 145 -19.87 -2.92 -2.96
C MET A 145 -18.43 -2.58 -2.56
N ASP A 146 -18.08 -2.66 -1.28
CA ASP A 146 -16.80 -2.25 -0.73
C ASP A 146 -15.59 -2.88 -1.46
N LEU A 147 -15.60 -4.19 -1.69
CA LEU A 147 -14.53 -4.90 -2.39
C LEU A 147 -14.44 -4.47 -3.86
N CYS A 148 -15.57 -4.16 -4.49
CA CYS A 148 -15.63 -3.71 -5.88
C CYS A 148 -15.03 -2.30 -6.01
N ILE A 149 -15.38 -1.41 -5.08
CA ILE A 149 -14.81 -0.06 -4.97
C ILE A 149 -13.30 -0.14 -4.74
N VAL A 150 -12.83 -0.99 -3.82
CA VAL A 150 -11.39 -1.18 -3.56
C VAL A 150 -10.66 -1.68 -4.81
N ARG A 151 -11.20 -2.67 -5.52
CA ARG A 151 -10.60 -3.19 -6.77
C ARG A 151 -10.54 -2.11 -7.85
N ALA A 152 -11.59 -1.30 -7.98
CA ALA A 152 -11.63 -0.18 -8.92
C ALA A 152 -10.58 0.89 -8.59
N LEU A 153 -10.37 1.21 -7.31
CA LEU A 153 -9.30 2.12 -6.88
C LEU A 153 -7.91 1.60 -7.24
N TYR A 154 -7.66 0.30 -7.07
CA TYR A 154 -6.38 -0.30 -7.46
C TYR A 154 -6.16 -0.31 -8.97
N ARG A 155 -7.20 -0.52 -9.79
CA ARG A 155 -7.09 -0.36 -11.26
C ARG A 155 -6.85 1.10 -11.65
N ALA A 156 -7.61 2.03 -11.08
CA ALA A 156 -7.49 3.46 -11.36
C ALA A 156 -6.08 4.01 -11.04
N ARG A 157 -5.38 3.39 -10.10
CA ARG A 157 -4.01 3.73 -9.71
C ARG A 157 -3.00 3.58 -10.84
N ASP A 158 -3.25 2.70 -11.81
CA ASP A 158 -2.34 2.49 -12.94
C ASP A 158 -2.28 3.72 -13.86
N ASN A 159 -3.32 4.56 -13.82
CA ASN A 159 -3.49 5.72 -14.70
C ASN A 159 -3.30 7.07 -13.98
N THR A 160 -2.94 7.10 -12.69
CA THR A 160 -2.93 8.35 -11.90
C THR A 160 -1.97 8.30 -10.71
N THR A 161 -1.82 9.37 -9.92
CA THR A 161 -0.90 9.40 -8.76
C THR A 161 -1.55 8.82 -7.49
N ASP A 162 -0.73 8.35 -6.55
CA ASP A 162 -1.23 7.83 -5.25
C ASP A 162 -2.01 8.92 -4.48
N LEU A 163 -1.63 10.19 -4.62
CA LEU A 163 -2.33 11.34 -4.03
C LEU A 163 -3.74 11.51 -4.59
N LYS A 164 -3.94 11.37 -5.91
CA LYS A 164 -5.27 11.45 -6.54
C LYS A 164 -6.17 10.29 -6.09
N ILE A 165 -5.62 9.07 -5.99
CA ILE A 165 -6.34 7.92 -5.44
C ILE A 165 -6.73 8.17 -3.98
N PHE A 166 -5.81 8.70 -3.17
CA PHE A 166 -6.09 9.05 -1.78
C PHE A 166 -7.23 10.09 -1.64
N GLY A 167 -7.24 11.10 -2.50
CA GLY A 167 -8.31 12.08 -2.59
C GLY A 167 -9.66 11.46 -2.94
N ALA A 168 -9.68 10.51 -3.89
CA ALA A 168 -10.88 9.75 -4.22
C ALA A 168 -11.39 8.94 -3.02
N ILE A 169 -10.53 8.17 -2.33
CA ILE A 169 -10.94 7.39 -1.14
C ILE A 169 -11.52 8.30 -0.06
N THR A 170 -10.86 9.43 0.21
CA THR A 170 -11.34 10.42 1.17
C THR A 170 -12.74 10.94 0.80
N THR A 171 -12.97 11.22 -0.48
CA THR A 171 -14.27 11.67 -0.98
C THR A 171 -15.33 10.59 -0.80
N ILE A 172 -15.02 9.33 -1.12
CA ILE A 172 -15.91 8.18 -0.94
C ILE A 172 -16.33 8.04 0.51
N ILE A 173 -15.37 8.04 1.44
CA ILE A 173 -15.65 7.92 2.88
C ILE A 173 -16.49 9.10 3.39
N SER A 174 -16.19 10.32 2.95
CA SER A 174 -16.99 11.50 3.31
C SER A 174 -18.44 11.37 2.83
N ARG A 175 -18.66 10.88 1.60
CA ARG A 175 -20.01 10.62 1.08
C ARG A 175 -20.73 9.50 1.84
N PHE A 176 -20.03 8.42 2.17
CA PHE A 176 -20.61 7.33 2.95
C PHE A 176 -21.06 7.82 4.32
N ARG A 177 -20.25 8.65 5.00
CA ARG A 177 -20.65 9.29 6.26
C ARG A 177 -21.87 10.18 6.10
N LYS A 178 -21.89 11.03 5.06
CA LYS A 178 -23.01 11.94 4.80
C LYS A 178 -24.33 11.18 4.62
N GLU A 179 -24.28 10.03 3.97
CA GLU A 179 -25.46 9.19 3.69
C GLU A 179 -25.70 8.11 4.75
N ASN A 180 -25.01 8.18 5.90
CA ASN A 180 -25.09 7.20 7.00
C ASN A 180 -24.83 5.74 6.58
N LEU A 181 -23.96 5.54 5.59
CA LEU A 181 -23.50 4.21 5.17
C LEU A 181 -22.36 3.71 6.06
N PRO A 182 -22.35 2.41 6.42
CA PRO A 182 -21.26 1.81 7.18
C PRO A 182 -19.95 1.84 6.39
N ILE A 183 -18.87 2.27 7.06
CA ILE A 183 -17.52 2.21 6.50
C ILE A 183 -16.93 0.84 6.86
N THR A 184 -16.61 0.04 5.86
CA THR A 184 -16.04 -1.30 6.09
C THR A 184 -14.56 -1.22 6.48
N ARG A 185 -14.07 -2.27 7.17
CA ARG A 185 -12.65 -2.39 7.57
C ARG A 185 -11.72 -2.36 6.36
N GLN A 186 -12.14 -2.91 5.22
CA GLN A 186 -11.39 -2.97 3.99
C GLN A 186 -11.18 -1.58 3.39
N LEU A 187 -12.25 -0.78 3.30
CA LEU A 187 -12.18 0.58 2.78
C LEU A 187 -11.30 1.46 3.68
N LEU A 188 -11.45 1.31 5.01
CA LEU A 188 -10.64 2.02 5.99
C LEU A 188 -9.15 1.66 5.89
N ALA A 189 -8.85 0.35 5.81
CA ALA A 189 -7.49 -0.17 5.66
C ALA A 189 -6.82 0.32 4.37
N VAL A 190 -7.57 0.46 3.27
CA VAL A 190 -7.05 1.03 2.03
C VAL A 190 -6.78 2.52 2.19
N GLY A 191 -7.70 3.26 2.80
CA GLY A 191 -7.53 4.70 3.04
C GLY A 191 -6.30 5.04 3.87
N ILE A 192 -6.07 4.36 4.99
CA ILE A 192 -4.86 4.60 5.81
C ILE A 192 -3.57 4.18 5.10
N LYS A 193 -3.58 3.10 4.30
CA LYS A 193 -2.42 2.71 3.48
C LYS A 193 -2.08 3.78 2.44
N PHE A 194 -3.10 4.36 1.80
CA PHE A 194 -2.87 5.43 0.83
C PHE A 194 -2.47 6.74 1.50
N ALA A 195 -2.99 7.07 2.69
CA ALA A 195 -2.51 8.21 3.48
C ALA A 195 -1.01 8.07 3.81
N ALA A 196 -0.59 6.88 4.26
CA ALA A 196 0.80 6.58 4.57
C ALA A 196 1.70 6.67 3.32
N ARG A 197 1.18 6.21 2.18
CA ARG A 197 1.88 6.17 0.88
C ARG A 197 1.98 7.53 0.19
N SER A 198 0.94 8.35 0.30
CA SER A 198 0.88 9.72 -0.22
C SER A 198 1.55 10.72 0.72
N ARG A 199 2.05 10.25 1.87
CA ARG A 199 2.76 11.04 2.88
C ARG A 199 1.92 12.18 3.45
N SER A 200 0.63 11.93 3.61
CA SER A 200 -0.32 12.95 4.07
C SER A 200 -0.47 12.89 5.59
N LEU A 201 0.13 13.85 6.30
CA LEU A 201 -0.06 14.03 7.74
C LEU A 201 -1.57 14.21 8.09
N PRO A 202 -2.33 15.12 7.45
CA PRO A 202 -3.75 15.28 7.74
C PRO A 202 -4.56 14.01 7.42
N GLY A 203 -4.11 13.25 6.40
CA GLY A 203 -4.67 11.95 6.06
C GLY A 203 -4.47 10.96 7.19
N MET A 204 -3.23 10.73 7.61
CA MET A 204 -2.92 9.80 8.69
C MET A 204 -3.69 10.14 9.96
N LYS A 205 -3.72 11.43 10.34
CA LYS A 205 -4.53 11.93 11.47
C LYS A 205 -6.01 11.53 11.34
N ARG A 206 -6.64 11.88 10.21
CA ARG A 206 -8.05 11.56 9.96
C ARG A 206 -8.34 10.05 10.04
N TYR A 207 -7.51 9.21 9.44
CA TYR A 207 -7.77 7.77 9.36
C TYR A 207 -7.47 7.05 10.68
N LEU A 208 -6.46 7.48 11.44
CA LEU A 208 -6.22 6.96 12.79
C LEU A 208 -7.36 7.34 13.74
N LYS A 209 -7.86 8.59 13.66
CA LYS A 209 -9.07 9.00 14.38
C LYS A 209 -10.27 8.12 14.01
N LEU A 210 -10.47 7.87 12.72
CA LEU A 210 -11.56 7.05 12.22
C LEU A 210 -11.49 5.59 12.70
N HIS A 211 -10.29 5.01 12.77
CA HIS A 211 -10.07 3.69 13.38
C HIS A 211 -10.49 3.66 14.85
N ARG A 212 -10.14 4.70 15.61
CA ARG A 212 -10.53 4.86 17.02
C ARG A 212 -12.05 5.02 17.17
N GLU A 213 -12.66 5.95 16.43
CA GLU A 213 -14.11 6.23 16.46
C GLU A 213 -14.97 5.00 16.13
N LEU A 214 -14.53 4.18 15.17
CA LEU A 214 -15.25 2.96 14.76
C LEU A 214 -14.90 1.73 15.61
N GLY A 215 -13.98 1.85 16.57
CA GLY A 215 -13.53 0.71 17.38
C GLY A 215 -12.86 -0.39 16.56
N PHE A 216 -12.25 -0.06 15.43
CA PHE A 216 -11.62 -1.04 14.54
C PHE A 216 -10.12 -1.16 14.82
N PRO A 217 -9.66 -2.29 15.40
CA PRO A 217 -8.23 -2.49 15.65
C PRO A 217 -7.45 -2.55 14.33
N ILE A 218 -6.20 -2.08 14.37
CA ILE A 218 -5.30 -2.21 13.24
C ILE A 218 -4.72 -3.63 13.24
N ALA A 219 -5.11 -4.43 12.24
CA ALA A 219 -4.58 -5.77 12.09
C ALA A 219 -3.05 -5.76 11.89
N LYS A 220 -2.35 -6.79 12.38
CA LYS A 220 -0.89 -6.98 12.22
C LYS A 220 -0.38 -6.74 10.79
N THR A 221 -1.09 -7.26 9.80
CA THR A 221 -0.72 -7.11 8.37
C THR A 221 -0.91 -5.68 7.88
N LEU A 222 -1.90 -4.95 8.40
CA LEU A 222 -2.13 -3.54 8.11
C LEU A 222 -1.06 -2.67 8.78
N PHE A 223 -0.77 -2.91 10.06
CA PHE A 223 0.28 -2.18 10.81
C PHE A 223 1.62 -2.27 10.08
N ARG A 224 2.07 -3.49 9.75
CA ARG A 224 3.30 -3.71 8.98
C ARG A 224 3.27 -3.05 7.61
N ALA A 225 2.11 -3.07 6.93
CA ALA A 225 1.98 -2.41 5.64
C ALA A 225 2.11 -0.89 5.76
N ILE A 226 1.60 -0.27 6.83
CA ILE A 226 1.75 1.16 7.13
C ILE A 226 3.22 1.49 7.40
N ILE A 227 3.87 0.76 8.33
CA ILE A 227 5.30 0.93 8.65
C ILE A 227 6.19 0.78 7.40
N ALA A 228 5.89 -0.19 6.53
CA ALA A 228 6.61 -0.38 5.27
C ALA A 228 6.44 0.81 4.30
N LYS A 229 5.41 1.66 4.45
CA LYS A 229 5.25 2.90 3.67
C LYS A 229 5.98 4.09 4.26
N PHE A 230 6.43 3.99 5.51
CA PHE A 230 7.36 4.95 6.08
C PHE A 230 8.80 4.67 5.64
N SER A 231 9.10 3.45 5.19
CA SER A 231 10.49 3.03 4.87
C SER A 231 11.20 3.91 3.82
N VAL A 232 12.40 4.35 4.21
CA VAL A 232 13.36 5.19 3.47
C VAL A 232 14.36 4.30 2.71
N GLY A 233 13.90 3.59 1.68
CA GLY A 233 14.85 3.01 0.74
C GLY A 233 15.34 4.15 -0.17
N SER A 234 16.61 4.52 -0.11
CA SER A 234 17.23 5.43 -1.08
C SER A 234 16.94 4.93 -2.49
N ASN A 235 16.34 5.77 -3.34
CA ASN A 235 15.94 5.45 -4.72
C ASN A 235 14.80 4.41 -4.84
N GLY A 236 14.02 4.18 -3.79
CA GLY A 236 12.82 3.35 -3.89
C GLY A 236 11.75 3.98 -4.78
N TYR A 237 11.05 3.18 -5.59
CA TYR A 237 9.94 3.65 -6.46
C TYR A 237 8.89 4.53 -5.73
N GLY A 238 8.70 4.34 -4.42
CA GLY A 238 7.79 5.15 -3.62
C GLY A 238 8.34 6.53 -3.23
N GLU A 239 9.66 6.67 -3.12
CA GLU A 239 10.33 7.95 -2.88
C GLU A 239 10.26 8.82 -4.14
N ILE A 240 10.65 8.26 -5.29
CA ILE A 240 10.63 8.93 -6.59
C ILE A 240 9.22 9.45 -6.94
N ARG A 241 8.16 8.69 -6.58
CA ARG A 241 6.78 9.05 -6.95
C ARG A 241 6.09 10.03 -6.00
N ASN A 242 6.37 9.99 -4.69
CA ASN A 242 5.63 10.82 -3.72
C ASN A 242 6.52 11.51 -2.65
N GLY A 243 7.83 11.66 -2.84
CA GLY A 243 8.75 12.38 -1.92
C GLY A 243 9.26 11.57 -0.72
N ARG A 244 9.74 12.23 0.34
CA ARG A 244 10.11 11.62 1.63
C ARG A 244 9.15 12.09 2.74
N TRP A 245 8.99 11.28 3.78
CA TRP A 245 8.35 11.77 5.01
C TRP A 245 9.31 12.73 5.70
N SER A 246 8.81 13.85 6.23
CA SER A 246 9.58 14.65 7.17
C SER A 246 9.68 13.90 8.51
N ARG A 247 10.76 14.13 9.25
CA ARG A 247 10.94 13.53 10.57
C ARG A 247 9.82 13.98 11.52
N ARG A 248 9.54 15.29 11.61
CA ARG A 248 8.48 15.84 12.46
C ARG A 248 7.09 15.28 12.16
N ASP A 249 6.66 15.25 10.90
CA ASP A 249 5.32 14.75 10.56
C ASP A 249 5.19 13.27 10.92
N LEU A 250 6.24 12.49 10.67
CA LEU A 250 6.20 11.07 10.99
C LEU A 250 6.19 10.83 12.50
N LEU A 251 6.97 11.59 13.28
CA LEU A 251 6.90 11.53 14.74
C LEU A 251 5.50 11.82 15.25
N GLN A 252 4.79 12.79 14.67
CA GLN A 252 3.39 13.05 15.05
C GLN A 252 2.47 11.85 14.77
N VAL A 253 2.61 11.23 13.60
CA VAL A 253 1.84 10.03 13.23
C VAL A 253 2.12 8.86 14.18
N LEU A 254 3.36 8.72 14.65
CA LEU A 254 3.78 7.64 15.52
C LEU A 254 3.36 7.87 16.97
N LEU A 255 3.67 9.06 17.51
CA LEU A 255 3.70 9.34 18.95
C LEU A 255 2.57 10.24 19.46
N GLY A 256 1.89 10.97 18.57
CA GLY A 256 0.83 11.90 18.98
C GLY A 256 0.82 13.17 18.13
N PHE A 257 -0.36 13.69 17.84
CA PHE A 257 -0.50 14.94 17.10
C PHE A 257 -0.46 16.12 18.08
N GLU A 258 0.35 17.13 17.76
CA GLU A 258 0.58 18.33 18.61
C GLU A 258 -0.71 19.09 18.91
N ASP A 259 -1.64 19.12 17.96
CA ASP A 259 -2.91 19.85 18.00
C ASP A 259 -4.09 18.99 18.51
N THR A 260 -3.81 17.88 19.20
CA THR A 260 -4.85 16.98 19.73
C THR A 260 -4.75 16.86 21.24
N ALA A 261 -5.87 17.04 21.95
CA ALA A 261 -5.90 16.92 23.40
C ALA A 261 -5.57 15.47 23.84
N PRO A 262 -4.98 15.25 25.04
CA PRO A 262 -4.57 13.93 25.52
C PRO A 262 -5.68 12.86 25.46
N GLU A 263 -6.88 13.22 25.88
CA GLU A 263 -8.08 12.36 25.86
C GLU A 263 -8.48 11.94 24.45
N ASP A 264 -8.19 12.76 23.45
CA ASP A 264 -8.53 12.55 22.04
C ASP A 264 -7.37 12.02 21.20
N GLN A 265 -6.25 11.67 21.81
CA GLN A 265 -5.06 11.17 21.09
C GLN A 265 -5.35 9.95 20.23
N HIS A 266 -4.83 9.96 19.00
CA HIS A 266 -5.06 8.90 18.01
C HIS A 266 -3.85 8.73 17.11
N HIS A 267 -2.76 8.21 17.65
CA HIS A 267 -1.52 7.95 16.91
C HIS A 267 -1.26 6.46 16.75
N LEU A 268 -0.33 6.09 15.86
CA LEU A 268 -0.08 4.69 15.53
C LEU A 268 0.38 3.86 16.73
N GLY A 269 1.12 4.47 17.67
CA GLY A 269 1.59 3.82 18.91
C GLY A 269 0.46 3.31 19.82
N LEU A 270 -0.75 3.89 19.76
CA LEU A 270 -1.91 3.38 20.52
C LEU A 270 -2.45 2.06 19.97
N PHE A 271 -2.18 1.76 18.71
CA PHE A 271 -2.62 0.53 18.04
C PHE A 271 -1.56 -0.57 18.04
N LEU A 272 -0.39 -0.32 18.65
CA LEU A 272 0.72 -1.26 18.70
C LEU A 272 0.43 -2.39 19.69
N ASP A 273 0.45 -3.63 19.19
CA ASP A 273 0.47 -4.82 20.04
C ASP A 273 1.92 -5.17 20.43
N ARG A 274 2.30 -4.82 21.67
CA ARG A 274 3.64 -5.09 22.23
C ARG A 274 3.89 -6.56 22.56
N ASN A 275 2.86 -7.41 22.49
CA ASN A 275 3.01 -8.86 22.63
C ASN A 275 3.26 -9.55 21.29
N GLU A 276 3.38 -8.79 20.20
CA GLU A 276 3.62 -9.31 18.86
C GLU A 276 4.96 -8.79 18.32
N TRP A 277 5.98 -9.66 18.31
CA TRP A 277 7.35 -9.28 17.95
C TRP A 277 7.46 -8.60 16.59
N THR A 278 6.70 -9.01 15.56
CA THR A 278 6.90 -8.42 14.22
C THR A 278 6.37 -7.00 14.10
N GLN A 279 5.35 -6.62 14.87
CA GLN A 279 4.88 -5.24 15.01
C GLN A 279 5.86 -4.43 15.84
N LEU A 280 6.30 -4.95 16.99
CA LEU A 280 7.29 -4.29 17.84
C LEU A 280 8.60 -4.03 17.09
N PHE A 281 9.09 -5.00 16.34
CA PHE A 281 10.28 -4.85 15.50
C PHE A 281 10.08 -3.73 14.45
N GLY A 282 8.95 -3.73 13.73
CA GLY A 282 8.65 -2.66 12.78
C GLY A 282 8.55 -1.28 13.43
N TRP A 283 8.03 -1.23 14.66
CA TRP A 283 7.91 -0.03 15.48
C TRP A 283 9.28 0.53 15.89
N ILE A 284 10.17 -0.29 16.46
CA ILE A 284 11.51 0.18 16.86
C ILE A 284 12.36 0.59 15.64
N VAL A 285 12.18 -0.08 14.49
CA VAL A 285 12.84 0.28 13.23
C VAL A 285 12.40 1.65 12.70
N VAL A 286 11.12 2.01 12.84
CA VAL A 286 10.69 3.34 12.41
C VAL A 286 11.17 4.42 13.39
N LEU A 287 11.16 4.14 14.70
CA LEU A 287 11.65 5.08 15.72
C LEU A 287 13.15 5.36 15.58
N SER A 288 13.98 4.34 15.32
CA SER A 288 15.42 4.55 15.09
C SER A 288 15.71 5.44 13.90
N ARG A 289 14.99 5.23 12.81
CA ARG A 289 15.09 6.08 11.60
C ARG A 289 14.61 7.51 11.84
N CYS A 290 13.68 7.70 12.76
CA CYS A 290 13.27 9.03 13.24
C CYS A 290 14.24 9.61 14.27
N LYS A 291 15.34 8.93 14.62
CA LYS A 291 16.27 9.34 15.68
C LYS A 291 15.53 9.67 16.99
N ALA A 292 14.56 8.82 17.34
CA ALA A 292 13.71 8.95 18.53
C ALA A 292 14.29 8.09 19.66
N SER A 293 15.49 8.45 20.12
CA SER A 293 16.26 7.64 21.09
C SER A 293 15.58 7.59 22.46
N ASP A 294 14.88 8.64 22.89
CA ASP A 294 14.11 8.64 24.14
C ASP A 294 12.93 7.66 24.10
N GLU A 295 12.21 7.61 22.98
CA GLU A 295 11.12 6.66 22.77
C GLU A 295 11.62 5.23 22.66
N LEU A 296 12.73 5.00 21.95
CA LEU A 296 13.39 3.69 21.91
C LEU A 296 13.84 3.23 23.30
N TRP A 297 14.34 4.14 24.13
CA TRP A 297 14.74 3.82 25.49
C TRP A 297 13.54 3.41 26.35
N LYS A 298 12.40 4.13 26.24
CA LYS A 298 11.15 3.75 26.91
C LYS A 298 10.69 2.35 26.48
N GLU A 299 10.72 2.04 25.18
CA GLU A 299 10.36 0.71 24.67
C GLU A 299 11.34 -0.38 25.12
N TRP A 300 12.64 -0.06 25.28
CA TRP A 300 13.62 -0.98 25.84
C TRP A 300 13.30 -1.34 27.29
N LEU A 301 12.96 -0.36 28.14
CA LEU A 301 12.56 -0.60 29.52
C LEU A 301 11.32 -1.51 29.58
N LEU A 302 10.32 -1.27 28.73
CA LEU A 302 9.15 -2.14 28.62
C LEU A 302 9.50 -3.55 28.10
N TRP A 303 10.47 -3.64 27.18
CA TRP A 303 10.95 -4.91 26.64
C TRP A 303 11.62 -5.77 27.70
N GLN A 304 12.36 -5.19 28.64
CA GLN A 304 13.05 -5.92 29.71
C GLN A 304 12.09 -6.80 30.53
N GLU A 305 10.86 -6.34 30.75
CA GLU A 305 9.81 -7.03 31.49
C GLU A 305 8.84 -7.83 30.59
N ASN A 306 9.00 -7.76 29.27
CA ASN A 306 8.04 -8.32 28.32
C ASN A 306 8.00 -9.87 28.38
N PRO A 307 6.81 -10.49 28.44
CA PRO A 307 6.68 -11.95 28.46
C PRO A 307 7.38 -12.65 27.28
N LEU A 308 7.47 -12.04 26.10
CA LEU A 308 8.20 -12.61 24.96
C LEU A 308 9.71 -12.74 25.25
N ARG A 309 10.28 -11.74 25.92
CA ARG A 309 11.68 -11.75 26.35
C ARG A 309 11.93 -12.74 27.49
N LEU A 310 10.95 -12.92 28.37
CA LEU A 310 11.07 -13.80 29.55
C LEU A 310 10.74 -15.28 29.25
N LYS A 311 9.79 -15.56 28.34
CA LYS A 311 9.40 -16.92 27.92
C LYS A 311 10.49 -17.65 27.17
N THR A 312 11.40 -16.90 26.57
CA THR A 312 12.56 -17.47 25.92
C THR A 312 13.52 -17.92 27.01
N GLY A 313 13.44 -19.22 27.33
CA GLY A 313 14.22 -19.86 28.38
C GLY A 313 15.72 -19.64 28.25
N LYS A 314 16.46 -20.03 29.30
CA LYS A 314 17.93 -20.02 29.34
C LYS A 314 18.49 -20.43 27.97
N VAL A 315 19.40 -19.63 27.44
CA VAL A 315 20.06 -19.78 26.13
C VAL A 315 20.57 -21.23 26.00
N ALA A 316 19.75 -22.10 25.41
CA ALA A 316 20.06 -23.53 25.30
C ALA A 316 21.00 -23.81 24.11
N SER A 317 21.23 -22.82 23.24
CA SER A 317 22.26 -22.82 22.22
C SER A 317 22.47 -21.39 21.68
N LEU A 318 23.64 -21.13 21.09
CA LEU A 318 23.95 -19.92 20.29
C LEU A 318 22.96 -19.67 19.12
N TYR A 319 22.03 -20.60 18.87
CA TYR A 319 21.05 -20.56 17.79
C TYR A 319 19.60 -20.46 18.29
N SER A 320 19.36 -20.17 19.57
CA SER A 320 18.02 -19.90 20.11
C SER A 320 17.57 -18.46 19.77
N GLU A 321 17.15 -18.27 18.51
CA GLU A 321 16.93 -16.99 17.79
C GLU A 321 15.89 -16.00 18.34
N SER A 322 15.19 -16.22 19.46
CA SER A 322 14.07 -15.34 19.87
C SER A 322 14.42 -14.35 20.99
N LYS A 323 15.18 -14.75 22.03
CA LYS A 323 15.61 -13.82 23.11
C LYS A 323 16.68 -12.85 22.66
N LEU A 324 17.78 -13.40 22.15
CA LEU A 324 18.96 -12.65 21.72
C LEU A 324 18.63 -11.72 20.56
N ARG A 325 17.71 -12.12 19.69
CA ARG A 325 17.24 -11.29 18.57
C ARG A 325 16.51 -10.04 19.05
N GLY A 326 15.80 -10.11 20.17
CA GLY A 326 15.10 -8.97 20.74
C GLY A 326 16.07 -7.92 21.25
N ASP A 327 16.91 -8.30 22.21
CA ASP A 327 17.91 -7.43 22.82
C ASP A 327 18.88 -6.88 21.77
N TYR A 328 19.36 -7.73 20.86
CA TYR A 328 20.20 -7.31 19.72
C TYR A 328 19.50 -6.25 18.85
N SER A 329 18.22 -6.44 18.51
CA SER A 329 17.50 -5.48 17.67
C SER A 329 17.38 -4.12 18.37
N PHE A 330 17.15 -4.08 19.68
CA PHE A 330 17.12 -2.82 20.43
C PHE A 330 18.47 -2.10 20.44
N ILE A 331 19.56 -2.84 20.65
CA ILE A 331 20.93 -2.29 20.60
C ILE A 331 21.22 -1.72 19.21
N GLU A 332 20.91 -2.47 18.15
CA GLU A 332 21.10 -2.04 16.76
C GLU A 332 20.26 -0.79 16.45
N MET A 333 19.00 -0.76 16.86
CA MET A 333 18.12 0.39 16.63
C MET A 333 18.51 1.62 17.44
N MET A 334 19.04 1.46 18.66
CA MET A 334 19.54 2.58 19.47
C MET A 334 20.82 3.16 18.86
N ALA A 335 21.72 2.30 18.39
CA ALA A 335 22.93 2.72 17.69
C ALA A 335 22.60 3.45 16.37
N ASP A 336 21.68 2.90 15.56
CA ASP A 336 21.20 3.54 14.33
C ASP A 336 20.48 4.89 14.59
N ALA A 337 19.88 5.08 15.77
CA ALA A 337 19.28 6.36 16.18
C ALA A 337 20.32 7.44 16.53
N GLY A 338 21.59 7.06 16.73
CA GLY A 338 22.70 7.93 17.06
C GLY A 338 22.97 8.12 18.56
N ASP A 339 22.34 7.32 19.44
CA ASP A 339 22.62 7.36 20.89
C ASP A 339 23.50 6.17 21.29
N SER A 340 24.78 6.28 20.93
CA SER A 340 25.78 5.24 21.18
C SER A 340 25.94 4.94 22.68
N ARG A 341 25.78 5.94 23.55
CA ARG A 341 25.88 5.76 25.00
C ARG A 341 24.80 4.82 25.51
N ARG A 342 23.53 5.05 25.15
CA ARG A 342 22.45 4.13 25.53
C ARG A 342 22.59 2.78 24.85
N ALA A 343 23.08 2.71 23.61
CA ALA A 343 23.33 1.45 22.93
C ALA A 343 24.37 0.58 23.66
N TRP A 344 25.48 1.17 24.11
CA TRP A 344 26.47 0.49 24.96
C TRP A 344 25.87 0.06 26.30
N ASN A 345 25.06 0.89 26.94
CA ASN A 345 24.36 0.50 28.18
C ASN A 345 23.45 -0.71 27.96
N MET A 346 22.71 -0.75 26.84
CA MET A 346 21.87 -1.91 26.49
C MET A 346 22.71 -3.17 26.27
N LEU A 347 23.86 -3.04 25.58
CA LEU A 347 24.76 -4.17 25.33
C LEU A 347 25.24 -4.76 26.66
N GLY A 348 25.75 -3.92 27.56
CA GLY A 348 26.18 -4.34 28.90
C GLY A 348 25.05 -5.00 29.71
N ALA A 349 23.84 -4.45 29.67
CA ALA A 349 22.68 -5.01 30.38
C ALA A 349 22.13 -6.31 29.76
N SER A 350 22.37 -6.54 28.46
CA SER A 350 21.89 -7.73 27.74
C SER A 350 22.74 -8.98 27.97
N GLY A 351 23.99 -8.80 28.41
CA GLY A 351 24.96 -9.88 28.56
C GLY A 351 25.43 -10.49 27.23
N ILE A 352 25.12 -9.85 26.08
CA ILE A 352 25.60 -10.25 24.77
C ILE A 352 27.08 -9.86 24.65
N PRO A 353 28.00 -10.79 24.36
CA PRO A 353 29.40 -10.47 24.10
C PRO A 353 29.54 -9.56 22.86
N PHE A 354 30.46 -8.60 22.89
CA PHE A 354 30.67 -7.67 21.78
C PHE A 354 31.04 -8.42 20.49
N LYS A 355 31.91 -9.43 20.56
CA LYS A 355 32.27 -10.30 19.44
C LYS A 355 31.08 -10.98 18.73
N ASP A 356 29.96 -11.20 19.43
CA ASP A 356 28.76 -11.85 18.88
C ASP A 356 27.85 -10.85 18.14
N CYS A 357 28.09 -9.54 18.29
CA CYS A 357 27.41 -8.52 17.50
C CYS A 357 27.82 -8.59 16.02
N ARG A 358 26.92 -8.22 15.10
CA ARG A 358 27.25 -8.15 13.67
C ARG A 358 28.28 -7.05 13.42
N SER A 359 29.13 -7.24 12.42
CA SER A 359 30.21 -6.31 12.06
C SER A 359 29.74 -4.86 11.90
N ARG A 360 28.57 -4.61 11.28
CA ARG A 360 28.03 -3.25 11.16
C ARG A 360 27.79 -2.59 12.52
N LEU A 361 27.12 -3.30 13.44
CA LEU A 361 26.83 -2.78 14.77
C LEU A 361 28.11 -2.55 15.57
N ARG A 362 29.06 -3.49 15.49
CA ARG A 362 30.37 -3.36 16.14
C ARG A 362 31.08 -2.10 15.69
N ARG A 363 31.17 -1.86 14.37
CA ARG A 363 31.74 -0.64 13.80
C ARG A 363 31.04 0.63 14.30
N THR A 364 29.70 0.64 14.32
CA THR A 364 28.93 1.79 14.82
C THR A 364 29.23 2.06 16.30
N LEU A 365 29.30 1.04 17.13
CA LEU A 365 29.59 1.18 18.56
C LEU A 365 31.04 1.63 18.82
N LEU A 366 32.01 1.13 18.04
CA LEU A 366 33.43 1.49 18.17
C LEU A 366 33.73 2.95 17.82
N ARG A 367 32.89 3.62 17.03
CA ARG A 367 33.01 5.07 16.80
C ARG A 367 32.96 5.86 18.10
N ASP A 368 32.20 5.38 19.08
CA ASP A 368 32.04 5.99 20.39
C ASP A 368 32.48 5.05 21.52
N ILE A 369 33.68 4.50 21.38
CA ILE A 369 34.26 3.54 22.35
C ILE A 369 34.37 4.10 23.78
N GLN A 370 34.40 5.42 23.96
CA GLN A 370 34.41 6.06 25.27
C GLN A 370 33.20 5.70 26.15
N TYR A 371 32.11 5.21 25.55
CA TYR A 371 30.93 4.74 26.28
C TYR A 371 30.90 3.22 26.48
N ALA A 372 31.96 2.49 26.12
CA ALA A 372 32.02 1.05 26.24
C ALA A 372 31.76 0.60 27.69
N THR A 373 30.77 -0.28 27.85
CA THR A 373 30.42 -0.93 29.13
C THR A 373 30.89 -2.38 29.20
N VAL A 374 31.31 -2.93 28.06
CA VAL A 374 31.81 -4.30 27.88
C VAL A 374 33.14 -4.19 27.15
N TRP A 375 34.11 -5.02 27.56
CA TRP A 375 35.41 -5.10 26.92
C TRP A 375 35.75 -6.56 26.63
N ASP A 376 36.05 -6.89 25.37
CA ASP A 376 36.54 -8.22 24.98
C ASP A 376 37.76 -8.12 24.04
N ASP A 377 38.47 -9.23 23.86
CA ASP A 377 39.72 -9.28 23.08
C ASP A 377 39.49 -8.98 21.58
N GLN A 378 38.25 -9.13 21.09
CA GLN A 378 37.90 -8.86 19.70
C GLN A 378 37.87 -7.34 19.42
N MET A 379 37.64 -6.51 20.45
CA MET A 379 37.59 -5.05 20.27
C MET A 379 38.89 -4.48 19.70
N SER A 380 40.05 -4.99 20.13
CA SER A 380 41.35 -4.52 19.63
C SER A 380 41.53 -4.82 18.14
N LEU A 381 41.10 -6.00 17.68
CA LEU A 381 41.14 -6.38 16.27
C LEU A 381 40.15 -5.54 15.44
N ASP A 382 38.91 -5.43 15.92
CA ASP A 382 37.87 -4.66 15.23
C ASP A 382 38.16 -3.15 15.19
N LEU A 383 38.90 -2.60 16.17
CA LEU A 383 39.37 -1.22 16.16
C LEU A 383 40.38 -0.98 15.04
N LEU A 384 41.32 -1.90 14.82
CA LEU A 384 42.26 -1.83 13.71
C LEU A 384 41.52 -1.92 12.37
N GLU A 385 40.59 -2.86 12.23
CA GLU A 385 39.75 -2.97 11.02
C GLU A 385 38.90 -1.71 10.79
N GLN A 386 38.39 -1.09 11.86
CA GLN A 386 37.61 0.13 11.79
C GLN A 386 38.49 1.32 11.37
N TYR A 387 39.73 1.40 11.86
CA TYR A 387 40.70 2.40 11.43
C TYR A 387 40.97 2.29 9.92
N ASP A 388 41.29 1.09 9.43
CA ASP A 388 41.52 0.84 8.00
C ASP A 388 40.30 1.19 7.17
N PHE A 389 39.09 0.86 7.67
CA PHE A 389 37.84 1.15 6.98
C PHE A 389 37.56 2.65 6.88
N GLU A 390 37.76 3.42 7.95
CA GLU A 390 37.54 4.88 7.93
C GLU A 390 38.63 5.58 7.12
N LEU A 391 39.90 5.15 7.22
CA LEU A 391 41.00 5.66 6.39
C LEU A 391 40.68 5.49 4.90
N LYS A 392 40.23 4.29 4.50
CA LYS A 392 39.84 4.00 3.12
C LYS A 392 38.69 4.88 2.62
N LYS A 393 37.77 5.32 3.47
CA LYS A 393 36.72 6.27 3.06
C LYS A 393 37.29 7.65 2.77
N VAL A 394 38.20 8.12 3.60
CA VAL A 394 38.89 9.39 3.40
C VAL A 394 39.72 9.34 2.11
N GLU A 395 40.45 8.24 1.90
CA GLU A 395 41.21 7.98 0.68
C GLU A 395 40.32 8.01 -0.57
N ASN A 396 39.20 7.28 -0.56
CA ASN A 396 38.24 7.30 -1.66
C ASN A 396 37.65 8.69 -1.90
N ALA A 397 37.34 9.44 -0.83
CA ALA A 397 36.79 10.78 -0.95
C ALA A 397 37.79 11.76 -1.57
N LEU A 398 39.08 11.61 -1.26
CA LEU A 398 40.17 12.41 -1.83
C LEU A 398 40.66 11.88 -3.18
N GLY A 399 40.20 10.70 -3.61
CA GLY A 399 40.65 10.00 -4.81
C GLY A 399 42.14 9.64 -4.76
N VAL A 400 42.63 9.22 -3.60
CA VAL A 400 43.99 8.70 -3.40
C VAL A 400 43.94 7.27 -2.90
N GLU A 401 45.01 6.50 -3.07
CA GLU A 401 45.15 5.15 -2.54
C GLU A 401 46.48 4.98 -1.81
N TRP A 402 46.49 4.22 -0.73
CA TRP A 402 47.72 3.85 -0.03
C TRP A 402 48.46 2.72 -0.75
N ILE A 403 49.74 2.94 -1.06
CA ILE A 403 50.65 1.94 -1.60
C ILE A 403 51.60 1.49 -0.50
N SER A 404 51.44 0.24 -0.04
CA SER A 404 52.33 -0.36 0.94
C SER A 404 53.66 -0.75 0.32
N LEU A 405 54.76 -0.37 0.97
CA LEU A 405 56.14 -0.77 0.66
C LEU A 405 56.66 -1.85 1.63
N GLY A 406 55.83 -2.30 2.57
CA GLY A 406 56.20 -3.22 3.66
C GLY A 406 56.79 -2.50 4.88
N ASN A 407 56.92 -3.23 6.00
CA ASN A 407 57.48 -2.73 7.28
C ASN A 407 56.85 -1.41 7.78
N ASP A 408 55.52 -1.30 7.72
CA ASP A 408 54.76 -0.09 8.09
C ASP A 408 55.15 1.17 7.30
N GLN A 409 55.78 1.00 6.13
CA GLN A 409 56.11 2.08 5.21
C GLN A 409 55.21 2.02 3.96
N GLY A 410 54.93 3.19 3.42
CA GLY A 410 54.14 3.36 2.21
C GLY A 410 53.94 4.83 1.88
N TYR A 411 53.22 5.09 0.79
CA TYR A 411 52.87 6.45 0.38
C TYR A 411 51.51 6.47 -0.30
N HIS A 412 50.84 7.63 -0.27
CA HIS A 412 49.60 7.85 -1.02
C HIS A 412 49.89 8.22 -2.47
N LYS A 413 49.13 7.62 -3.40
CA LYS A 413 49.18 7.91 -4.83
C LYS A 413 47.81 8.41 -5.32
N PRO A 414 47.76 9.43 -6.19
CA PRO A 414 46.54 9.80 -6.91
C PRO A 414 45.94 8.64 -7.72
N THR A 415 44.63 8.49 -7.64
CA THR A 415 43.85 7.59 -8.51
C THR A 415 43.42 8.31 -9.79
N GLU A 416 43.00 7.55 -10.81
CA GLU A 416 42.48 8.11 -12.06
C GLU A 416 41.20 8.96 -11.85
N SER A 417 40.46 8.71 -10.77
CA SER A 417 39.25 9.45 -10.39
C SER A 417 39.50 10.61 -9.42
N MET A 418 40.76 11.02 -9.19
CA MET A 418 41.07 12.08 -8.23
C MET A 418 40.35 13.39 -8.54
N GLN A 419 40.31 13.79 -9.81
CA GLN A 419 39.63 15.01 -10.22
C GLN A 419 38.11 14.95 -9.94
N GLU A 420 37.45 13.86 -10.33
CA GLU A 420 36.02 13.65 -10.06
C GLU A 420 35.71 13.62 -8.56
N SER A 421 36.62 13.06 -7.75
CA SER A 421 36.48 12.96 -6.29
C SER A 421 36.62 14.33 -5.62
N LEU A 422 37.57 15.15 -6.07
CA LEU A 422 37.74 16.53 -5.59
C LEU A 422 36.59 17.44 -6.01
N GLU A 423 36.09 17.30 -7.25
CA GLU A 423 34.88 17.98 -7.71
C GLU A 423 33.66 17.56 -6.86
N ALA A 424 33.48 16.27 -6.58
CA ALA A 424 32.44 15.81 -5.68
C ALA A 424 32.59 16.39 -4.26
N LEU A 425 33.81 16.46 -3.71
CA LEU A 425 34.10 17.07 -2.41
C LEU A 425 33.77 18.57 -2.35
N SER A 426 33.96 19.28 -3.47
CA SER A 426 33.60 20.70 -3.59
C SER A 426 32.09 20.95 -3.63
N SER A 427 31.28 19.89 -3.81
CA SER A 427 29.83 20.00 -3.80
C SER A 427 29.34 20.41 -2.42
N PRO A 428 28.45 21.42 -2.30
CA PRO A 428 27.81 21.75 -1.02
C PRO A 428 26.91 20.61 -0.50
N PHE A 429 26.66 19.58 -1.32
CA PHE A 429 25.89 18.39 -0.98
C PHE A 429 26.75 17.15 -0.75
N PHE A 430 28.07 17.29 -0.73
CA PHE A 430 28.95 16.17 -0.45
C PHE A 430 28.63 15.57 0.92
N LYS A 431 28.46 14.24 0.93
CA LYS A 431 28.34 13.47 2.16
C LYS A 431 29.25 12.26 2.05
N LEU A 432 30.12 12.13 3.06
CA LEU A 432 31.01 10.97 3.18
C LEU A 432 30.21 9.65 3.34
N GLU A 433 29.02 9.74 3.95
CA GLU A 433 28.08 8.64 4.08
C GLU A 433 26.67 9.07 3.67
N PRO A 434 25.86 8.20 3.02
CA PRO A 434 24.47 8.51 2.72
C PRO A 434 23.69 8.75 4.00
N ASP A 435 22.80 9.75 4.02
CA ASP A 435 21.92 9.99 5.16
C ASP A 435 21.09 8.74 5.46
N PHE A 436 21.27 8.19 6.65
CA PHE A 436 20.37 7.18 7.18
C PHE A 436 19.26 7.85 7.99
N GLY A 437 18.00 7.54 7.65
CA GLY A 437 16.82 8.08 8.32
C GLY A 437 16.05 9.11 7.50
N TYR A 438 15.15 9.84 8.15
CA TYR A 438 14.35 10.88 7.50
C TYR A 438 15.14 12.19 7.43
N PRO A 439 14.91 13.04 6.42
CA PRO A 439 15.49 14.37 6.38
C PRO A 439 15.24 15.07 7.71
N HIS A 440 16.29 15.68 8.26
CA HIS A 440 16.14 16.61 9.36
C HIS A 440 15.21 17.74 8.95
N ASP A 441 14.56 18.36 9.92
CA ASP A 441 13.48 19.32 9.73
C ASP A 441 14.00 20.62 9.09
N LEU A 442 14.34 20.54 7.81
CA LEU A 442 14.54 21.68 6.94
C LEU A 442 13.16 22.28 6.68
N SER A 443 13.05 23.59 6.86
CA SER A 443 11.88 24.35 6.47
C SER A 443 11.56 24.12 4.98
N ALA A 444 10.31 24.33 4.57
CA ALA A 444 9.93 24.21 3.15
C ALA A 444 10.79 25.11 2.24
N GLU A 445 11.24 26.25 2.77
CA GLU A 445 12.14 27.19 2.10
C GLU A 445 13.57 26.63 1.99
N GLU A 446 14.08 25.99 3.04
CA GLU A 446 15.39 25.33 3.02
C GLU A 446 15.39 24.11 2.08
N ILE A 447 14.31 23.31 2.06
CA ILE A 447 14.18 22.20 1.11
C ILE A 447 14.12 22.72 -0.33
N LYS A 448 13.37 23.81 -0.57
CA LYS A 448 13.26 24.43 -1.89
C LYS A 448 14.62 24.99 -2.34
N LYS A 449 15.30 25.73 -1.46
CA LYS A 449 16.64 26.27 -1.69
C LYS A 449 17.67 25.17 -1.94
N GLN A 450 17.65 24.10 -1.15
CA GLN A 450 18.52 22.94 -1.33
C GLN A 450 18.27 22.25 -2.68
N ASN A 451 17.00 22.11 -3.10
CA ASN A 451 16.65 21.57 -4.41
C ASN A 451 17.09 22.49 -5.56
N GLU A 452 16.94 23.81 -5.42
CA GLU A 452 17.38 24.79 -6.41
C GLU A 452 18.91 24.80 -6.56
N GLU A 453 19.65 24.79 -5.46
CA GLU A 453 21.12 24.66 -5.43
C GLU A 453 21.58 23.29 -5.99
N MET A 454 20.87 22.20 -5.69
CA MET A 454 21.17 20.88 -6.25
C MET A 454 20.95 20.84 -7.77
N MET A 455 19.88 21.46 -8.28
CA MET A 455 19.61 21.53 -9.72
C MET A 455 20.66 22.37 -10.46
N LEU A 456 21.18 23.45 -9.84
CA LEU A 456 22.27 24.25 -10.39
C LEU A 456 23.58 23.45 -10.51
N HIS A 457 23.89 22.58 -9.53
CA HIS A 457 25.08 21.71 -9.60
C HIS A 457 24.90 20.48 -10.51
N VAL A 458 23.67 20.00 -10.71
CA VAL A 458 23.35 18.88 -11.60
C VAL A 458 23.44 19.27 -13.08
N GLU A 459 23.24 20.54 -13.43
CA GLU A 459 23.48 21.04 -14.80
C GLU A 459 24.96 21.00 -15.20
N ASP A 460 25.89 21.07 -14.23
CA ASP A 460 27.34 20.96 -14.44
C ASP A 460 27.89 19.52 -14.31
N THR A 461 27.17 18.59 -13.66
CA THR A 461 27.62 17.21 -13.46
C THR A 461 26.61 16.20 -14.01
N SER A 462 26.87 15.72 -15.23
CA SER A 462 26.06 14.74 -15.98
C SER A 462 25.89 13.34 -15.33
N ILE A 463 26.31 13.16 -14.08
CA ILE A 463 26.48 11.84 -13.42
C ILE A 463 25.34 11.50 -12.44
N TYR A 464 24.51 12.46 -12.02
CA TYR A 464 23.45 12.25 -11.02
C TYR A 464 22.03 12.12 -11.57
N LEU A 465 21.85 11.74 -12.84
CA LEU A 465 20.53 11.31 -13.32
C LEU A 465 20.28 9.84 -12.93
N PRO A 466 19.19 9.53 -12.19
CA PRO A 466 18.73 8.15 -12.08
C PRO A 466 18.47 7.61 -13.49
N LYS A 467 19.04 6.44 -13.84
CA LYS A 467 18.89 5.72 -15.12
C LYS A 467 17.45 5.22 -15.40
N THR A 468 16.42 6.02 -15.17
CA THR A 468 15.03 5.64 -15.42
C THR A 468 14.17 6.80 -15.94
N ALA A 469 14.74 7.75 -16.67
CA ALA A 469 13.95 8.48 -17.65
C ALA A 469 13.46 7.46 -18.69
N ARG A 470 12.20 7.01 -18.58
CA ARG A 470 11.54 6.24 -19.64
C ARG A 470 11.68 7.06 -20.91
N ARG A 471 12.47 6.57 -21.88
CA ARG A 471 12.43 7.11 -23.24
C ARG A 471 10.96 7.12 -23.67
N PRO A 472 10.40 8.25 -24.13
CA PRO A 472 9.07 8.23 -24.70
C PRO A 472 9.09 7.22 -25.84
N LYS A 473 8.18 6.24 -25.82
CA LYS A 473 7.99 5.35 -26.96
C LYS A 473 7.68 6.25 -28.15
N LYS A 474 8.59 6.27 -29.13
CA LYS A 474 8.25 6.77 -30.46
C LYS A 474 7.05 5.95 -30.92
N ARG A 475 5.97 6.63 -31.26
CA ARG A 475 4.88 6.05 -32.02
C ARG A 475 5.43 5.91 -33.43
N ASP A 476 5.54 4.67 -33.91
CA ASP A 476 5.60 4.38 -35.33
C ASP A 476 4.19 4.50 -35.92
#